data_AF-A0A946IJA8-F1
#
_entry.id   AF-A0A946IJA8-F1
#
_cell.length_a   1.000
_cell.length_b   1.000
_cell.length_c   1.000
_cell.angle_alpha   90.00
_cell.angle_beta   90.00
_cell.angle_gamma   90.00
#
_symmetry.space_group_name_H-M   'P 1'
#
loop_
_entity.id
_entity.type
_entity.pdbx_description
1 polymer ?
#
loop_
_entity_poly.entity_id
_entity_poly.type
_entity_poly.pdbx_seq_one_letter_code
_entity_poly.pdbx_strand_id
1 'polypeptide(L)'
;MMTPEYIQNLRKLMEFEATRTEPPKGFPALPDIPAGRYVDPRFHKLEQDHLWSKTWLMAGHMDEIPESGSYMLWENAGQPLVIVHAQNGDVNAFYNTCSHRGAPVVTKQRGKSLRLTCPYHGWSYDHQGDLRGIRDPEDFRDLDMSCRSLKKVRCERLGNLIYVNFDSKAPTLLEWLGPIAQEWEEFQLGSCRLASRAIFDLDCNWKIAMEANTEVYHVPSIHAKTVAPILDDRRNVNTLYPNGHGRMVAPVPNGKSSLQALKVSSDIAEIKTAGEIARTCHQSYGIFPNLVSPMSHLAVAPIMFWPNGINKCRMETWTIAPQWKEGLKPDLWTVNDGKELCAILLEDTQFGEKIQKSMESRGFEGVPLSYQEARIYHWNQAADLMIGIENIPDDLRVQQVISDDWIYPNDPRVAQCSE
;
A
#
# COMPACT_ATOMS: atom_id res chain seq x y z
N MET A 1 -13.44 -13.98 6.13
CA MET A 1 -12.50 -15.12 6.37
C MET A 1 -12.49 -16.09 5.19
N MET A 2 -11.33 -16.67 4.87
CA MET A 2 -11.19 -17.67 3.79
C MET A 2 -11.96 -18.97 4.09
N THR A 3 -12.59 -19.57 3.08
CA THR A 3 -13.32 -20.85 3.24
C THR A 3 -12.34 -22.04 3.28
N PRO A 4 -12.71 -23.17 3.90
CA PRO A 4 -11.89 -24.39 3.89
C PRO A 4 -11.57 -24.88 2.48
N GLU A 5 -12.54 -24.78 1.55
CA GLU A 5 -12.34 -25.13 0.14
C GLU A 5 -11.29 -24.25 -0.53
N TYR A 6 -11.34 -22.93 -0.29
CA TYR A 6 -10.35 -22.00 -0.84
C TYR A 6 -8.95 -22.28 -0.29
N ILE A 7 -8.82 -22.58 1.00
CA ILE A 7 -7.55 -22.99 1.62
C ILE A 7 -7.03 -24.27 0.96
N GLN A 8 -7.89 -25.27 0.77
CA GLN A 8 -7.51 -26.52 0.10
C GLN A 8 -7.04 -26.28 -1.34
N ASN A 9 -7.71 -25.39 -2.08
CA ASN A 9 -7.29 -25.02 -3.43
C ASN A 9 -5.93 -24.31 -3.43
N LEU A 10 -5.67 -23.39 -2.51
CA LEU A 10 -4.36 -22.75 -2.37
C LEU A 10 -3.25 -23.79 -2.12
N ARG A 11 -3.50 -24.80 -1.28
CA ARG A 11 -2.53 -25.90 -1.05
C ARG A 11 -2.26 -26.71 -2.30
N LYS A 12 -3.30 -27.06 -3.06
CA LYS A 12 -3.12 -27.75 -4.35
C LYS A 12 -2.31 -26.90 -5.33
N LEU A 13 -2.58 -25.60 -5.39
CA LEU A 13 -1.83 -24.66 -6.22
C LEU A 13 -0.35 -24.59 -5.81
N MET A 14 -0.04 -24.59 -4.51
CA MET A 14 1.36 -24.65 -4.04
C MET A 14 2.10 -25.86 -4.61
N GLU A 15 1.49 -27.04 -4.58
CA GLU A 15 2.11 -28.28 -5.09
C GLU A 15 2.17 -28.30 -6.64
N PHE A 16 1.18 -27.71 -7.32
CA PHE A 16 1.23 -27.46 -8.76
C PHE A 16 2.40 -26.53 -9.13
N GLU A 17 2.58 -25.42 -8.42
CA GLU A 17 3.68 -24.47 -8.63
C GLU A 17 5.05 -25.13 -8.39
N ALA A 18 5.14 -26.04 -7.41
CA ALA A 18 6.38 -26.78 -7.13
C ALA A 18 6.84 -27.69 -8.28
N THR A 19 5.87 -28.25 -9.02
CA THR A 19 6.07 -29.34 -9.97
C THR A 19 6.03 -28.91 -11.43
N ARG A 20 5.41 -27.77 -11.75
CA ARG A 20 5.36 -27.26 -13.13
C ARG A 20 6.76 -27.00 -13.70
N THR A 21 6.89 -27.22 -15.00
CA THR A 21 8.13 -26.99 -15.76
C THR A 21 8.03 -25.81 -16.73
N GLU A 22 6.82 -25.27 -16.92
CA GLU A 22 6.50 -24.12 -17.77
C GLU A 22 5.40 -23.26 -17.10
N PRO A 23 5.07 -22.06 -17.63
CA PRO A 23 3.89 -21.32 -17.18
C PRO A 23 2.59 -22.14 -17.32
N PRO A 24 1.55 -21.91 -16.50
CA PRO A 24 0.30 -22.66 -16.57
C PRO A 24 -0.33 -22.60 -17.96
N LYS A 25 -1.05 -23.67 -18.33
CA LYS A 25 -1.72 -23.73 -19.63
C LYS A 25 -2.72 -22.58 -19.76
N GLY A 26 -2.63 -21.85 -20.86
CA GLY A 26 -3.49 -20.69 -21.15
C GLY A 26 -3.05 -19.39 -20.49
N PHE A 27 -1.98 -19.38 -19.68
CA PHE A 27 -1.44 -18.13 -19.18
C PHE A 27 -0.79 -17.36 -20.35
N PRO A 28 -1.09 -16.06 -20.53
CA PRO A 28 -0.58 -15.30 -21.67
C PRO A 28 0.94 -15.10 -21.56
N ALA A 29 1.60 -14.95 -22.71
CA ALA A 29 2.94 -14.39 -22.72
C ALA A 29 2.89 -12.94 -22.21
N LEU A 30 3.90 -12.53 -21.45
CA LEU A 30 4.03 -11.16 -20.94
C LEU A 30 5.02 -10.41 -21.84
N PRO A 31 4.58 -9.43 -22.64
CA PRO A 31 5.48 -8.50 -23.32
C PRO A 31 6.36 -7.74 -22.32
N ASP A 32 7.46 -7.16 -22.80
CA ASP A 32 8.31 -6.36 -21.94
C ASP A 32 7.57 -5.09 -21.47
N ILE A 33 7.73 -4.74 -20.18
CA ILE A 33 7.31 -3.42 -19.69
C ILE A 33 8.28 -2.38 -20.26
N PRO A 34 7.79 -1.29 -20.89
CA PRO A 34 8.69 -0.29 -21.48
C PRO A 34 9.62 0.36 -20.45
N ALA A 35 10.91 0.46 -20.76
CA ALA A 35 11.92 1.09 -19.88
C ALA A 35 11.53 2.51 -19.47
N GLY A 36 10.88 3.26 -20.38
CA GLY A 36 10.42 4.62 -20.14
C GLY A 36 9.48 4.77 -18.94
N ARG A 37 8.84 3.70 -18.44
CA ARG A 37 8.02 3.76 -17.22
C ARG A 37 8.78 4.17 -15.96
N TYR A 38 10.10 3.96 -15.96
CA TYR A 38 10.95 4.23 -14.80
C TYR A 38 11.75 5.53 -14.93
N VAL A 39 11.87 6.07 -16.16
CA VAL A 39 12.81 7.17 -16.46
C VAL A 39 12.23 8.30 -17.33
N ASP A 40 11.09 8.09 -18.00
CA ASP A 40 10.51 9.10 -18.91
C ASP A 40 9.60 10.09 -18.16
N PRO A 41 9.90 11.40 -18.21
CA PRO A 41 9.07 12.43 -17.58
C PRO A 41 7.62 12.46 -18.07
N ARG A 42 7.33 12.00 -19.30
CA ARG A 42 5.95 11.90 -19.83
C ARG A 42 5.12 10.95 -19.00
N PHE A 43 5.65 9.75 -18.69
CA PHE A 43 4.93 8.78 -17.88
C PHE A 43 4.82 9.23 -16.42
N HIS A 44 5.90 9.77 -15.85
CA HIS A 44 5.87 10.30 -14.49
C HIS A 44 4.77 11.36 -14.32
N LYS A 45 4.61 12.27 -15.29
CA LYS A 45 3.55 13.26 -15.27
C LYS A 45 2.15 12.63 -15.33
N LEU A 46 1.95 11.60 -16.16
CA LEU A 46 0.67 10.88 -16.24
C LEU A 46 0.33 10.21 -14.90
N GLU A 47 1.31 9.61 -14.22
CA GLU A 47 1.11 9.08 -12.86
C GLU A 47 0.68 10.19 -11.89
N GLN A 48 1.37 11.33 -11.88
CA GLN A 48 1.02 12.48 -11.03
C GLN A 48 -0.40 13.00 -11.29
N ASP A 49 -0.79 13.13 -12.56
CA ASP A 49 -2.06 13.73 -12.95
C ASP A 49 -3.24 12.78 -12.74
N HIS A 50 -3.05 11.47 -12.95
CA HIS A 50 -4.18 10.53 -13.09
C HIS A 50 -4.17 9.34 -12.15
N LEU A 51 -3.02 8.92 -11.61
CA LEU A 51 -2.96 7.73 -10.77
C LEU A 51 -3.27 8.09 -9.32
N TRP A 52 -2.47 8.97 -8.70
CA TRP A 52 -2.60 9.27 -7.26
C TRP A 52 -3.89 9.98 -6.88
N SER A 53 -4.44 10.76 -7.81
CA SER A 53 -5.67 11.52 -7.62
C SER A 53 -6.93 10.66 -7.69
N LYS A 54 -6.86 9.44 -8.24
CA LYS A 54 -8.02 8.58 -8.49
C LYS A 54 -8.04 7.29 -7.67
N THR A 55 -6.94 6.94 -7.02
CA THR A 55 -6.82 5.71 -6.21
C THR A 55 -7.03 5.95 -4.72
N TRP A 56 -7.45 4.90 -4.00
CA TRP A 56 -7.42 4.92 -2.54
C TRP A 56 -5.99 4.76 -2.01
N LEU A 57 -5.61 5.64 -1.10
CA LEU A 57 -4.26 5.76 -0.54
C LEU A 57 -4.32 5.58 0.98
N MET A 58 -3.54 4.64 1.54
CA MET A 58 -3.43 4.52 2.99
C MET A 58 -2.70 5.74 3.55
N ALA A 59 -3.36 6.46 4.45
CA ALA A 59 -2.90 7.77 4.92
C ALA A 59 -2.54 7.81 6.40
N GLY A 60 -3.11 6.92 7.22
CA GLY A 60 -3.07 7.08 8.67
C GLY A 60 -3.50 5.84 9.46
N HIS A 61 -3.20 5.86 10.74
CA HIS A 61 -3.79 4.97 11.75
C HIS A 61 -4.54 5.80 12.82
N MET A 62 -5.60 5.23 13.39
CA MET A 62 -6.36 5.91 14.46
C MET A 62 -5.52 6.25 15.70
N ASP A 63 -4.45 5.51 15.99
CA ASP A 63 -3.52 5.82 17.09
C ASP A 63 -2.76 7.14 16.89
N GLU A 64 -2.75 7.69 15.68
CA GLU A 64 -2.12 8.96 15.36
C GLU A 64 -3.06 10.15 15.66
N ILE A 65 -4.37 9.88 15.73
CA ILE A 65 -5.45 10.83 16.04
C ILE A 65 -6.47 10.23 17.04
N PRO A 66 -6.03 9.79 18.23
CA PRO A 66 -6.79 8.89 19.11
C PRO A 66 -8.04 9.50 19.74
N GLU A 67 -8.09 10.83 19.85
CA GLU A 67 -9.14 11.55 20.54
C GLU A 67 -9.86 12.50 19.59
N SER A 68 -11.14 12.78 19.84
CA SER A 68 -11.86 13.79 19.06
C SER A 68 -11.18 15.16 19.15
N GLY A 69 -11.06 15.81 18.00
CA GLY A 69 -10.29 17.03 17.76
C GLY A 69 -8.80 16.80 17.50
N SER A 70 -8.28 15.58 17.64
CA SER A 70 -6.93 15.25 17.18
C SER A 70 -6.88 15.28 15.66
N TYR A 71 -5.82 15.89 15.13
CA TYR A 71 -5.56 16.00 13.71
C TYR A 71 -4.11 15.67 13.40
N MET A 72 -3.87 15.30 12.14
CA MET A 72 -2.54 15.16 11.56
C MET A 72 -2.48 15.82 10.19
N LEU A 73 -1.28 16.32 9.87
CA LEU A 73 -0.93 16.76 8.53
C LEU A 73 -0.46 15.54 7.73
N TRP A 74 -0.94 15.41 6.50
CA TRP A 74 -0.54 14.36 5.57
C TRP A 74 -0.16 15.01 4.24
N GLU A 75 1.05 14.76 3.76
CA GLU A 75 1.65 15.51 2.64
C GLU A 75 2.15 14.58 1.52
N ASN A 76 1.62 13.36 1.46
CA ASN A 76 1.95 12.43 0.39
C ASN A 76 1.08 12.72 -0.85
N ALA A 77 1.39 12.08 -1.98
CA ALA A 77 0.68 12.25 -3.26
C ALA A 77 0.59 13.71 -3.78
N GLY A 78 1.52 14.58 -3.35
CA GLY A 78 1.67 15.94 -3.89
C GLY A 78 0.64 16.98 -3.42
N GLN A 79 -0.27 16.63 -2.50
CA GLN A 79 -1.30 17.54 -2.00
C GLN A 79 -1.37 17.51 -0.46
N PRO A 80 -1.27 18.66 0.24
CA PRO A 80 -1.30 18.67 1.70
C PRO A 80 -2.74 18.53 2.20
N LEU A 81 -2.98 17.54 3.06
CA LEU A 81 -4.26 17.28 3.72
C LEU A 81 -4.16 17.47 5.22
N VAL A 82 -5.23 17.98 5.83
CA VAL A 82 -5.47 17.83 7.26
C VAL A 82 -6.49 16.73 7.47
N ILE A 83 -6.10 15.69 8.21
CA ILE A 83 -6.97 14.58 8.60
C ILE A 83 -7.32 14.77 10.07
N VAL A 84 -8.60 14.77 10.41
CA VAL A 84 -9.10 15.10 11.76
C VAL A 84 -10.10 14.04 12.24
N HIS A 85 -9.93 13.61 13.48
CA HIS A 85 -10.93 12.82 14.21
C HIS A 85 -11.98 13.79 14.75
N ALA A 86 -13.17 13.78 14.15
CA ALA A 86 -14.25 14.69 14.48
C ALA A 86 -14.94 14.35 15.81
N GLN A 87 -15.68 15.31 16.37
CA GLN A 87 -16.45 15.13 17.62
C GLN A 87 -17.56 14.07 17.52
N ASN A 88 -18.06 13.80 16.31
CA ASN A 88 -19.06 12.77 16.07
C ASN A 88 -18.46 11.35 15.92
N GLY A 89 -17.14 11.21 16.04
CA GLY A 89 -16.42 9.94 15.88
C GLY A 89 -15.99 9.61 14.45
N ASP A 90 -16.34 10.44 13.47
CA ASP A 90 -15.88 10.29 12.09
C ASP A 90 -14.42 10.72 11.94
N VAL A 91 -13.77 10.26 10.87
CA VAL A 91 -12.49 10.81 10.42
C VAL A 91 -12.74 11.53 9.09
N ASN A 92 -12.41 12.81 9.05
CA ASN A 92 -12.56 13.64 7.86
C ASN A 92 -11.19 14.09 7.36
N ALA A 93 -11.05 14.20 6.04
CA ALA A 93 -9.86 14.76 5.39
C ALA A 93 -10.25 15.99 4.57
N PHE A 94 -9.42 17.03 4.63
CA PHE A 94 -9.60 18.26 3.85
C PHE A 94 -8.27 18.68 3.24
N TYR A 95 -8.31 19.36 2.10
CA TYR A 95 -7.14 20.11 1.65
C TYR A 95 -6.73 21.09 2.75
N ASN A 96 -5.45 21.08 3.14
CA ASN A 96 -4.90 21.97 4.16
C ASN A 96 -4.69 23.37 3.57
N THR A 97 -5.78 24.00 3.12
CA THR A 97 -5.78 25.26 2.38
C THR A 97 -6.95 26.11 2.85
N CYS A 98 -6.64 27.18 3.58
CA CYS A 98 -7.63 28.13 4.07
C CYS A 98 -8.34 28.84 2.91
N SER A 99 -9.67 28.86 2.95
CA SER A 99 -10.53 29.45 1.93
C SER A 99 -10.44 30.98 1.81
N HIS A 100 -9.66 31.64 2.68
CA HIS A 100 -9.40 33.08 2.59
C HIS A 100 -8.30 33.39 1.56
N ARG A 101 -7.05 33.02 1.86
CA ARG A 101 -5.86 33.36 1.05
C ARG A 101 -4.94 32.16 0.81
N GLY A 102 -5.45 30.95 0.99
CA GLY A 102 -4.72 29.70 0.68
C GLY A 102 -3.64 29.31 1.68
N ALA A 103 -3.49 30.01 2.81
CA ALA A 103 -2.54 29.61 3.85
C ALA A 103 -2.90 28.24 4.44
N PRO A 104 -1.91 27.45 4.92
CA PRO A 104 -2.19 26.21 5.60
C PRO A 104 -3.09 26.46 6.81
N VAL A 105 -4.10 25.60 6.99
CA VAL A 105 -5.01 25.66 8.14
C VAL A 105 -4.30 25.20 9.40
N VAL A 106 -3.46 24.18 9.28
CA VAL A 106 -2.57 23.68 10.34
C VAL A 106 -1.15 23.56 9.83
N THR A 107 -0.17 23.83 10.69
CA THR A 107 1.27 23.75 10.37
C THR A 107 2.01 22.71 11.20
N LYS A 108 1.41 22.26 12.31
CA LYS A 108 1.98 21.17 13.12
C LYS A 108 1.65 19.84 12.45
N GLN A 109 2.63 18.93 12.46
CA GLN A 109 2.45 17.57 11.95
C GLN A 109 1.32 16.83 12.67
N ARG A 110 1.13 17.09 13.98
CA ARG A 110 -0.01 16.59 14.77
C ARG A 110 -0.43 17.61 15.81
N GLY A 111 -1.68 17.55 16.22
CA GLY A 111 -2.19 18.35 17.31
C GLY A 111 -3.61 17.96 17.70
N LYS A 112 -4.16 18.65 18.69
CA LYS A 112 -5.55 18.55 19.10
C LYS A 112 -6.16 19.93 19.21
N SER A 113 -7.33 20.14 18.63
CA SER A 113 -8.03 21.42 18.71
C SER A 113 -9.54 21.25 18.56
N LEU A 114 -10.31 22.09 19.26
CA LEU A 114 -11.77 22.15 19.12
C LEU A 114 -12.19 22.67 17.73
N ARG A 115 -11.36 23.50 17.09
CA ARG A 115 -11.53 24.04 15.73
C ARG A 115 -10.20 24.06 15.00
N LEU A 116 -10.22 23.81 13.70
CA LEU A 116 -9.05 24.01 12.84
C LEU A 116 -8.95 25.50 12.51
N THR A 117 -7.97 26.21 13.07
CA THR A 117 -7.87 27.67 12.95
C THR A 117 -6.62 28.06 12.17
N CYS A 118 -6.81 28.68 11.01
CA CYS A 118 -5.71 29.13 10.17
C CYS A 118 -4.88 30.18 10.92
N PRO A 119 -3.56 29.97 11.11
CA PRO A 119 -2.71 30.88 11.88
C PRO A 119 -2.49 32.23 11.19
N TYR A 120 -2.87 32.38 9.92
CA TYR A 120 -2.62 33.63 9.18
C TYR A 120 -3.58 34.76 9.59
N HIS A 121 -4.89 34.53 9.50
CA HIS A 121 -5.91 35.56 9.82
C HIS A 121 -7.01 35.04 10.77
N GLY A 122 -6.84 33.86 11.37
CA GLY A 122 -7.76 33.34 12.38
C GLY A 122 -9.09 32.80 11.84
N TRP A 123 -9.20 32.52 10.54
CA TRP A 123 -10.36 31.81 9.99
C TRP A 123 -10.42 30.40 10.59
N SER A 124 -11.55 30.09 11.24
CA SER A 124 -11.72 28.89 12.04
C SER A 124 -12.80 27.98 11.45
N TYR A 125 -12.47 26.71 11.34
CA TYR A 125 -13.31 25.67 10.76
C TYR A 125 -13.64 24.63 11.83
N ASP A 126 -14.84 24.05 11.77
CA ASP A 126 -15.12 22.85 12.58
C ASP A 126 -14.52 21.58 11.96
N HIS A 127 -14.80 20.42 12.57
CA HIS A 127 -14.29 19.13 12.09
C HIS A 127 -15.10 18.53 10.94
N GLN A 128 -16.15 19.22 10.49
CA GLN A 128 -16.89 18.95 9.25
C GLN A 128 -16.35 19.82 8.09
N GLY A 129 -15.46 20.76 8.38
CA GLY A 129 -14.82 21.65 7.43
C GLY A 129 -15.56 22.97 7.24
N ASP A 130 -16.67 23.20 7.94
CA ASP A 130 -17.46 24.40 7.79
C ASP A 130 -16.77 25.60 8.41
N LEU A 131 -16.79 26.74 7.71
CA LEU A 131 -16.28 27.99 8.25
C LEU A 131 -17.20 28.44 9.40
N ARG A 132 -16.66 28.52 10.63
CA ARG A 132 -17.41 28.86 11.84
C ARG A 132 -17.06 30.21 12.45
N GLY A 133 -15.97 30.82 12.02
CA GLY A 133 -15.59 32.13 12.53
C GLY A 133 -14.51 32.77 11.69
N ILE A 134 -14.65 34.07 11.50
CA ILE A 134 -13.68 34.94 10.86
C ILE A 134 -13.35 36.10 11.79
N ARG A 135 -12.26 36.78 11.50
CA ARG A 135 -11.88 38.02 12.18
C ARG A 135 -12.57 39.20 11.47
N ASP A 136 -13.02 40.18 12.25
CA ASP A 136 -13.62 41.45 11.80
C ASP A 136 -14.74 41.24 10.74
N PRO A 137 -15.78 40.41 11.03
CA PRO A 137 -16.85 40.10 10.07
C PRO A 137 -17.61 41.33 9.55
N GLU A 138 -17.65 42.42 10.32
CA GLU A 138 -18.28 43.70 9.96
C GLU A 138 -17.66 44.37 8.73
N ASP A 139 -16.40 44.06 8.41
CA ASP A 139 -15.68 44.59 7.25
C ASP A 139 -16.00 43.81 5.95
N PHE A 140 -16.72 42.68 6.05
CA PHE A 140 -17.17 41.89 4.92
C PHE A 140 -18.62 42.24 4.56
N ARG A 141 -18.82 42.92 3.42
CA ARG A 141 -20.17 43.31 2.97
C ARG A 141 -21.06 42.12 2.59
N ASP A 142 -20.55 41.22 1.75
CA ASP A 142 -21.33 40.17 1.08
C ASP A 142 -20.70 38.77 1.23
N LEU A 143 -19.94 38.53 2.31
CA LEU A 143 -19.30 37.23 2.52
C LEU A 143 -20.30 36.18 3.00
N ASP A 144 -20.65 35.25 2.11
CA ASP A 144 -21.33 34.02 2.48
C ASP A 144 -20.32 32.99 3.03
N MET A 145 -20.36 32.76 4.34
CA MET A 145 -19.49 31.79 5.02
C MET A 145 -19.75 30.35 4.57
N SER A 146 -20.97 30.02 4.13
CA SER A 146 -21.31 28.67 3.66
C SER A 146 -20.60 28.30 2.35
N CYS A 147 -20.24 29.29 1.54
CA CYS A 147 -19.44 29.13 0.32
C CYS A 147 -17.92 29.03 0.59
N ARG A 148 -17.50 28.98 1.86
CA ARG A 148 -16.07 29.06 2.27
C ARG A 148 -15.61 27.91 3.15
N SER A 149 -16.34 26.80 3.21
CA SER A 149 -15.88 25.57 3.87
C SER A 149 -14.57 25.05 3.25
N LEU A 150 -13.83 24.26 4.02
CA LEU A 150 -12.68 23.53 3.51
C LEU A 150 -13.11 22.53 2.46
N LYS A 151 -12.31 22.38 1.41
CA LYS A 151 -12.57 21.39 0.36
C LYS A 151 -12.32 19.98 0.92
N LYS A 152 -13.37 19.17 0.99
CA LYS A 152 -13.33 17.80 1.48
C LYS A 152 -12.64 16.86 0.49
N VAL A 153 -11.87 15.92 1.03
CA VAL A 153 -11.30 14.76 0.33
C VAL A 153 -12.00 13.51 0.85
N ARG A 154 -12.24 12.50 -0.01
CA ARG A 154 -12.87 11.28 0.48
C ARG A 154 -11.96 10.64 1.52
N CYS A 155 -12.55 10.22 2.62
CA CYS A 155 -11.85 9.63 3.75
C CYS A 155 -12.71 8.49 4.27
N GLU A 156 -12.16 7.28 4.29
CA GLU A 156 -12.83 6.08 4.76
C GLU A 156 -11.88 5.28 5.65
N ARG A 157 -12.45 4.41 6.49
CA ARG A 157 -11.68 3.56 7.40
C ARG A 157 -11.91 2.09 7.10
N LEU A 158 -10.85 1.31 7.25
CA LEU A 158 -10.92 -0.14 7.36
C LEU A 158 -10.33 -0.54 8.73
N GLY A 159 -11.21 -0.79 9.70
CA GLY A 159 -10.80 -0.87 11.10
C GLY A 159 -10.19 0.45 11.58
N ASN A 160 -8.93 0.39 12.03
CA ASN A 160 -8.17 1.56 12.46
C ASN A 160 -7.27 2.16 11.37
N LEU A 161 -7.26 1.58 10.15
CA LEU A 161 -6.57 2.16 9.01
C LEU A 161 -7.41 3.29 8.40
N ILE A 162 -6.77 4.40 8.08
CA ILE A 162 -7.38 5.57 7.44
C ILE A 162 -6.90 5.61 6.00
N TYR A 163 -7.84 5.71 5.07
CA TYR A 163 -7.58 5.85 3.64
C TYR A 163 -8.18 7.15 3.11
N VAL A 164 -7.53 7.73 2.10
CA VAL A 164 -8.01 8.92 1.38
C VAL A 164 -8.10 8.67 -0.12
N ASN A 165 -9.00 9.37 -0.80
CA ASN A 165 -9.07 9.41 -2.27
C ASN A 165 -9.49 10.82 -2.72
N PHE A 166 -8.76 11.40 -3.68
CA PHE A 166 -9.02 12.75 -4.15
C PHE A 166 -10.18 12.83 -5.15
N ASP A 167 -10.56 11.72 -5.77
CA ASP A 167 -11.72 11.66 -6.65
C ASP A 167 -13.02 11.53 -5.83
N SER A 168 -13.84 12.57 -5.88
CA SER A 168 -15.18 12.58 -5.26
C SER A 168 -16.10 11.46 -5.79
N LYS A 169 -15.84 10.95 -6.99
CA LYS A 169 -16.62 9.91 -7.67
C LYS A 169 -16.04 8.50 -7.52
N ALA A 170 -14.93 8.35 -6.78
CA ALA A 170 -14.36 7.03 -6.52
C ALA A 170 -15.39 6.05 -5.93
N PRO A 171 -15.27 4.75 -6.19
CA PRO A 171 -16.02 3.75 -5.44
C PRO A 171 -15.67 3.83 -3.94
N THR A 172 -16.49 3.23 -3.08
CA THR A 172 -16.16 3.08 -1.66
C THR A 172 -14.86 2.29 -1.49
N LEU A 173 -14.19 2.43 -0.34
CA LEU A 173 -12.96 1.70 -0.04
C LEU A 173 -13.18 0.17 -0.08
N LEU A 174 -14.33 -0.29 0.39
CA LEU A 174 -14.68 -1.72 0.39
C LEU A 174 -14.88 -2.25 -1.04
N GLU A 175 -15.55 -1.50 -1.91
CA GLU A 175 -15.68 -1.85 -3.33
C GLU A 175 -14.33 -1.83 -4.05
N TRP A 176 -13.45 -0.88 -3.71
CA TRP A 176 -12.10 -0.79 -4.26
C TRP A 176 -11.23 -2.00 -3.90
N LEU A 177 -11.16 -2.35 -2.61
CA LEU A 177 -10.43 -3.52 -2.13
C LEU A 177 -11.05 -4.84 -2.60
N GLY A 178 -12.36 -4.84 -2.84
CA GLY A 178 -13.12 -5.99 -3.32
C GLY A 178 -12.96 -7.20 -2.38
N PRO A 179 -12.67 -8.40 -2.92
CA PRO A 179 -12.53 -9.63 -2.13
C PRO A 179 -11.50 -9.56 -1.00
N ILE A 180 -10.46 -8.74 -1.15
CA ILE A 180 -9.40 -8.58 -0.15
C ILE A 180 -9.97 -8.04 1.17
N ALA A 181 -10.99 -7.18 1.12
CA ALA A 181 -11.62 -6.66 2.34
C ALA A 181 -12.20 -7.79 3.21
N GLN A 182 -12.78 -8.82 2.59
CA GLN A 182 -13.32 -9.99 3.29
C GLN A 182 -12.21 -10.94 3.79
N GLU A 183 -11.13 -11.08 3.03
CA GLU A 183 -9.96 -11.84 3.50
C GLU A 183 -9.35 -11.17 4.73
N TRP A 184 -9.25 -9.83 4.73
CA TRP A 184 -8.64 -9.05 5.80
C TRP A 184 -9.44 -8.99 7.10
N GLU A 185 -10.71 -9.42 7.10
CA GLU A 185 -11.51 -9.55 8.33
C GLU A 185 -10.81 -10.41 9.40
N GLU A 186 -10.02 -11.40 8.99
CA GLU A 186 -9.30 -12.28 9.93
C GLU A 186 -8.28 -11.54 10.78
N PHE A 187 -7.78 -10.39 10.32
CA PHE A 187 -6.78 -9.60 11.03
C PHE A 187 -7.36 -8.64 12.07
N GLN A 188 -8.68 -8.44 12.09
CA GLN A 188 -9.37 -7.59 13.06
C GLN A 188 -8.67 -6.23 13.22
N LEU A 189 -8.46 -5.53 12.10
CA LEU A 189 -7.66 -4.29 12.04
C LEU A 189 -8.15 -3.19 13.00
N GLY A 190 -9.41 -3.22 13.43
CA GLY A 190 -9.97 -2.31 14.45
C GLY A 190 -9.50 -2.60 15.88
N SER A 191 -8.93 -3.78 16.15
CA SER A 191 -8.38 -4.19 17.45
C SER A 191 -6.84 -4.15 17.49
N CYS A 192 -6.20 -3.80 16.37
CA CYS A 192 -4.75 -3.65 16.30
C CYS A 192 -4.33 -2.20 16.58
N ARG A 193 -3.08 -2.05 17.03
CA ARG A 193 -2.41 -0.80 17.39
C ARG A 193 -1.22 -0.55 16.48
N LEU A 194 -0.93 0.71 16.19
CA LEU A 194 0.28 1.12 15.48
C LEU A 194 1.48 1.00 16.43
N ALA A 195 2.32 0.00 16.21
CA ALA A 195 3.52 -0.22 17.00
C ALA A 195 4.66 0.65 16.50
N SER A 196 5.02 0.56 15.22
CA SER A 196 6.15 1.30 14.65
C SER A 196 5.78 1.93 13.32
N ARG A 197 6.39 3.08 13.04
CA ARG A 197 6.30 3.82 11.78
C ARG A 197 7.63 4.54 11.53
N ALA A 198 8.22 4.30 10.37
CA ALA A 198 9.46 4.95 9.96
C ALA A 198 9.42 5.35 8.48
N ILE A 199 10.23 6.34 8.12
CA ILE A 199 10.29 6.92 6.77
C ILE A 199 11.76 6.94 6.33
N PHE A 200 12.01 6.49 5.10
CA PHE A 200 13.33 6.44 4.48
C PHE A 200 13.26 7.02 3.07
N ASP A 201 14.25 7.82 2.69
CA ASP A 201 14.40 8.27 1.30
C ASP A 201 15.30 7.30 0.54
N LEU A 202 14.85 6.89 -0.65
CA LEU A 202 15.54 5.99 -1.56
C LEU A 202 15.84 6.71 -2.88
N ASP A 203 17.02 6.44 -3.43
CA ASP A 203 17.53 7.08 -4.65
C ASP A 203 17.15 6.31 -5.92
N CYS A 204 15.88 5.93 -6.03
CA CYS A 204 15.33 5.26 -7.21
C CYS A 204 13.87 5.62 -7.44
N ASN A 205 13.35 5.32 -8.64
CA ASN A 205 11.92 5.38 -8.92
C ASN A 205 11.16 4.50 -7.93
N TRP A 206 10.03 5.00 -7.44
CA TRP A 206 9.21 4.32 -6.43
C TRP A 206 8.75 2.92 -6.87
N LYS A 207 8.55 2.69 -8.18
CA LYS A 207 8.20 1.38 -8.72
C LYS A 207 9.33 0.37 -8.57
N ILE A 208 10.60 0.76 -8.71
CA ILE A 208 11.75 -0.14 -8.52
C ILE A 208 11.73 -0.74 -7.10
N ALA A 209 11.51 0.11 -6.09
CA ALA A 209 11.47 -0.33 -4.70
C ALA A 209 10.22 -1.18 -4.40
N MET A 210 9.06 -0.79 -4.93
CA MET A 210 7.81 -1.52 -4.74
C MET A 210 7.80 -2.89 -5.44
N GLU A 211 8.29 -2.96 -6.67
CA GLU A 211 8.31 -4.19 -7.48
C GLU A 211 9.18 -5.27 -6.83
N ALA A 212 10.31 -4.89 -6.22
CA ALA A 212 11.14 -5.76 -5.38
C ALA A 212 10.44 -6.24 -4.09
N ASN A 213 9.24 -5.76 -3.78
CA ASN A 213 8.44 -6.29 -2.68
C ASN A 213 7.20 -7.06 -3.20
N THR A 214 7.07 -7.22 -4.53
CA THR A 214 5.91 -7.78 -5.22
C THR A 214 6.21 -9.11 -5.92
N GLU A 215 7.39 -9.68 -5.74
CA GLU A 215 7.75 -11.01 -6.24
C GLU A 215 8.63 -11.78 -5.23
N VAL A 216 9.09 -12.98 -5.62
CA VAL A 216 9.99 -13.83 -4.81
C VAL A 216 11.17 -14.35 -5.63
N TYR A 217 11.34 -13.89 -6.86
CA TYR A 217 12.33 -14.35 -7.82
C TYR A 217 13.75 -14.03 -7.36
N HIS A 218 13.99 -12.87 -6.72
CA HIS A 218 15.31 -12.55 -6.18
C HIS A 218 15.64 -13.22 -4.84
N VAL A 219 14.65 -13.82 -4.16
CA VAL A 219 14.81 -14.35 -2.79
C VAL A 219 16.01 -15.30 -2.67
N PRO A 220 16.20 -16.30 -3.57
CA PRO A 220 17.36 -17.18 -3.49
C PRO A 220 18.71 -16.46 -3.68
N SER A 221 18.72 -15.29 -4.34
CA SER A 221 19.93 -14.56 -4.71
C SER A 221 20.36 -13.56 -3.63
N ILE A 222 19.48 -12.62 -3.25
CA ILE A 222 19.84 -11.55 -2.32
C ILE A 222 19.49 -11.87 -0.87
N HIS A 223 18.47 -12.72 -0.63
CA HIS A 223 18.02 -13.12 0.70
C HIS A 223 18.41 -14.55 1.07
N ALA A 224 19.53 -15.05 0.54
CA ALA A 224 19.99 -16.42 0.74
C ALA A 224 20.13 -16.83 2.23
N LYS A 225 20.34 -15.85 3.12
CA LYS A 225 20.54 -16.06 4.56
C LYS A 225 19.38 -15.60 5.43
N THR A 226 18.45 -14.81 4.91
CA THR A 226 17.38 -14.13 5.65
C THR A 226 16.01 -14.74 5.33
N VAL A 227 15.54 -14.57 4.10
CA VAL A 227 14.20 -14.99 3.66
C VAL A 227 14.17 -16.39 3.05
N ALA A 228 15.15 -16.75 2.20
CA ALA A 228 15.18 -18.06 1.54
C ALA A 228 15.13 -19.26 2.52
N PRO A 229 15.71 -19.19 3.73
CA PRO A 229 15.59 -20.29 4.69
C PRO A 229 14.17 -20.51 5.24
N ILE A 230 13.26 -19.53 5.10
CA ILE A 230 11.97 -19.47 5.80
C ILE A 230 10.77 -19.39 4.84
N LEU A 231 11.02 -19.11 3.57
CA LEU A 231 10.04 -18.99 2.51
C LEU A 231 10.37 -19.97 1.38
N ASP A 232 9.41 -20.81 0.97
CA ASP A 232 9.56 -21.72 -0.16
C ASP A 232 9.07 -21.05 -1.45
N ASP A 233 10.00 -20.43 -2.18
CA ASP A 233 9.73 -19.64 -3.39
C ASP A 233 9.19 -20.51 -4.54
N ARG A 234 9.57 -21.79 -4.59
CA ARG A 234 9.09 -22.74 -5.62
C ARG A 234 7.61 -23.06 -5.49
N ARG A 235 7.07 -22.94 -4.28
CA ARG A 235 5.64 -23.15 -3.98
C ARG A 235 4.87 -21.84 -3.83
N ASN A 236 5.41 -20.73 -4.34
CA ASN A 236 4.74 -19.45 -4.30
C ASN A 236 3.52 -19.42 -5.23
N VAL A 237 2.36 -19.11 -4.65
CA VAL A 237 1.10 -18.89 -5.36
C VAL A 237 0.81 -17.40 -5.42
N ASN A 238 0.81 -16.84 -6.61
CA ASN A 238 0.28 -15.51 -6.87
C ASN A 238 -1.21 -15.56 -7.18
N THR A 239 -1.99 -14.69 -6.56
CA THR A 239 -3.40 -14.42 -6.88
C THR A 239 -3.49 -12.98 -7.38
N LEU A 240 -4.14 -12.78 -8.54
CA LEU A 240 -4.43 -11.46 -9.10
C LEU A 240 -5.86 -11.09 -8.72
N TYR A 241 -6.07 -9.87 -8.23
CA TYR A 241 -7.38 -9.36 -7.84
C TYR A 241 -7.77 -8.17 -8.73
N PRO A 242 -9.06 -7.80 -8.78
CA PRO A 242 -9.50 -6.60 -9.47
C PRO A 242 -8.71 -5.34 -9.02
N ASN A 243 -8.76 -4.28 -9.84
CA ASN A 243 -8.13 -2.99 -9.56
C ASN A 243 -6.60 -3.04 -9.40
N GLY A 244 -5.91 -3.99 -10.06
CA GLY A 244 -4.46 -4.10 -10.02
C GLY A 244 -3.89 -4.64 -8.70
N HIS A 245 -4.75 -5.14 -7.83
CA HIS A 245 -4.34 -5.73 -6.56
C HIS A 245 -3.77 -7.15 -6.77
N GLY A 246 -2.97 -7.61 -5.83
CA GLY A 246 -2.39 -8.96 -5.89
C GLY A 246 -2.03 -9.51 -4.52
N ARG A 247 -1.86 -10.82 -4.43
CA ARG A 247 -1.36 -11.49 -3.22
C ARG A 247 -0.37 -12.57 -3.59
N MET A 248 0.69 -12.70 -2.81
CA MET A 248 1.53 -13.89 -2.79
C MET A 248 1.24 -14.70 -1.55
N VAL A 249 1.31 -16.03 -1.68
CA VAL A 249 1.32 -16.95 -0.56
C VAL A 249 2.39 -18.00 -0.82
N ALA A 250 3.36 -18.11 0.07
CA ALA A 250 4.43 -19.10 0.01
C ALA A 250 4.48 -19.88 1.34
N PRO A 251 4.49 -21.21 1.32
CA PRO A 251 4.60 -21.99 2.54
C PRO A 251 6.00 -21.86 3.16
N VAL A 252 6.13 -22.27 4.42
CA VAL A 252 7.43 -22.46 5.05
C VAL A 252 8.07 -23.76 4.51
N PRO A 253 9.40 -23.79 4.25
CA PRO A 253 10.08 -25.02 3.83
C PRO A 253 9.85 -26.19 4.80
N ASN A 254 9.73 -27.40 4.26
CA ASN A 254 9.42 -28.61 5.04
C ASN A 254 10.41 -28.83 6.20
N GLY A 255 9.88 -29.15 7.38
CA GLY A 255 10.69 -29.40 8.59
C GLY A 255 11.13 -28.14 9.34
N LYS A 256 10.67 -26.96 8.94
CA LYS A 256 10.91 -25.68 9.65
C LYS A 256 9.59 -25.05 10.10
N SER A 257 9.63 -24.24 11.16
CA SER A 257 8.48 -23.41 11.57
C SER A 257 8.76 -21.93 11.39
N SER A 258 7.72 -21.15 11.05
CA SER A 258 7.78 -19.68 10.94
C SER A 258 8.28 -19.02 12.23
N LEU A 259 7.86 -19.55 13.38
CA LEU A 259 8.28 -19.07 14.71
C LEU A 259 9.75 -19.36 15.04
N GLN A 260 10.27 -20.54 14.68
CA GLN A 260 11.68 -20.89 14.89
C GLN A 260 12.62 -20.03 14.05
N ALA A 261 12.16 -19.61 12.87
CA ALA A 261 12.96 -18.87 11.92
C ALA A 261 13.03 -17.36 12.22
N LEU A 262 11.95 -16.78 12.74
CA LEU A 262 11.88 -15.37 13.13
C LEU A 262 12.38 -15.09 14.58
N LYS A 263 12.77 -16.12 15.35
CA LYS A 263 13.19 -16.01 16.76
C LYS A 263 12.19 -15.23 17.64
N VAL A 264 10.90 -15.39 17.35
CA VAL A 264 9.81 -14.67 18.04
C VAL A 264 9.58 -15.30 19.40
N SER A 265 9.55 -14.48 20.46
CA SER A 265 9.22 -14.93 21.82
C SER A 265 7.81 -15.52 21.87
N SER A 266 7.62 -16.60 22.63
CA SER A 266 6.29 -17.19 22.88
C SER A 266 5.31 -16.25 23.61
N ASP A 267 5.81 -15.13 24.14
CA ASP A 267 5.00 -14.11 24.84
C ASP A 267 4.42 -13.03 23.93
N ILE A 268 4.67 -13.08 22.63
CA ILE A 268 4.17 -12.08 21.68
C ILE A 268 2.66 -12.24 21.48
N ALA A 269 1.96 -11.12 21.45
CA ALA A 269 0.51 -11.10 21.27
C ALA A 269 0.16 -11.51 19.83
N GLU A 270 -0.86 -12.36 19.69
CA GLU A 270 -1.34 -12.84 18.39
C GLU A 270 -2.75 -12.34 18.08
N ILE A 271 -3.02 -12.13 16.80
CA ILE A 271 -4.35 -11.95 16.24
C ILE A 271 -5.03 -13.32 16.26
N LYS A 272 -5.85 -13.55 17.28
CA LYS A 272 -6.48 -14.86 17.53
C LYS A 272 -7.34 -15.35 16.37
N THR A 273 -7.97 -14.43 15.65
CA THR A 273 -8.86 -14.70 14.51
C THR A 273 -8.14 -15.03 13.21
N ALA A 274 -6.81 -14.83 13.13
CA ALA A 274 -6.05 -15.11 11.93
C ALA A 274 -6.16 -16.61 11.55
N GLY A 275 -6.51 -16.87 10.29
CA GLY A 275 -6.76 -18.20 9.76
C GLY A 275 -5.51 -19.01 9.46
N GLU A 276 -5.71 -20.17 8.84
CA GLU A 276 -4.64 -21.16 8.62
C GLU A 276 -3.50 -20.60 7.76
N ILE A 277 -3.80 -19.93 6.65
CA ILE A 277 -2.79 -19.39 5.72
C ILE A 277 -1.91 -18.36 6.43
N ALA A 278 -2.50 -17.42 7.18
CA ALA A 278 -1.78 -16.41 7.97
C ALA A 278 -0.88 -16.98 9.09
N ARG A 279 -1.09 -18.25 9.47
CA ARG A 279 -0.32 -18.95 10.51
C ARG A 279 0.78 -19.84 9.94
N THR A 280 0.55 -20.40 8.77
CA THR A 280 1.37 -21.48 8.21
C THR A 280 2.15 -21.08 6.96
N CYS A 281 1.85 -19.91 6.39
CA CYS A 281 2.48 -19.39 5.18
C CYS A 281 2.96 -17.95 5.40
N HIS A 282 3.90 -17.53 4.57
CA HIS A 282 4.18 -16.12 4.33
C HIS A 282 3.18 -15.64 3.28
N GLN A 283 2.42 -14.61 3.62
CA GLN A 283 1.54 -13.95 2.66
C GLN A 283 1.80 -12.45 2.66
N SER A 284 1.72 -11.87 1.47
CA SER A 284 1.88 -10.43 1.27
C SER A 284 0.91 -9.95 0.21
N TYR A 285 0.20 -8.86 0.52
CA TYR A 285 -0.78 -8.22 -0.34
C TYR A 285 -0.16 -6.99 -1.00
N GLY A 286 -0.28 -6.87 -2.31
CA GLY A 286 -0.05 -5.63 -3.05
C GLY A 286 -1.39 -4.94 -3.28
N ILE A 287 -1.59 -3.78 -2.64
CA ILE A 287 -2.76 -2.93 -2.85
C ILE A 287 -2.34 -1.76 -3.74
N PHE A 288 -2.95 -1.71 -4.91
CA PHE A 288 -2.71 -0.67 -5.89
C PHE A 288 -3.06 0.72 -5.30
N PRO A 289 -2.18 1.72 -5.45
CA PRO A 289 -1.02 1.69 -6.34
C PRO A 289 0.31 1.35 -5.67
N ASN A 290 0.49 1.58 -4.36
CA ASN A 290 1.84 1.70 -3.81
C ASN A 290 2.06 1.01 -2.45
N LEU A 291 1.15 0.14 -2.04
CA LEU A 291 1.21 -0.54 -0.76
C LEU A 291 1.53 -2.01 -0.97
N VAL A 292 2.57 -2.48 -0.30
CA VAL A 292 2.84 -3.91 -0.09
C VAL A 292 2.74 -4.21 1.39
N SER A 293 2.02 -5.26 1.78
CA SER A 293 1.79 -5.58 3.19
C SER A 293 1.89 -7.08 3.43
N PRO A 294 3.03 -7.54 3.97
CA PRO A 294 3.14 -8.82 4.65
C PRO A 294 2.19 -8.88 5.84
N MET A 295 1.41 -9.95 5.93
CA MET A 295 0.39 -10.10 6.96
C MET A 295 0.39 -11.50 7.55
N SER A 296 0.40 -11.59 8.88
CA SER A 296 0.38 -12.84 9.63
C SER A 296 -0.48 -12.71 10.88
N HIS A 297 -0.62 -13.81 11.60
CA HIS A 297 -1.21 -13.81 12.94
C HIS A 297 -0.45 -12.95 13.97
N LEU A 298 0.79 -12.53 13.69
CA LEU A 298 1.58 -11.70 14.63
C LEU A 298 1.40 -10.20 14.38
N ALA A 299 1.36 -9.81 13.11
CA ALA A 299 1.33 -8.40 12.72
C ALA A 299 0.86 -8.22 11.27
N VAL A 300 0.42 -6.99 11.01
CA VAL A 300 0.13 -6.41 9.70
C VAL A 300 1.19 -5.36 9.45
N ALA A 301 1.89 -5.46 8.33
CA ALA A 301 3.16 -4.76 8.18
C ALA A 301 3.25 -3.96 6.86
N PRO A 302 2.46 -2.88 6.69
CA PRO A 302 2.45 -2.11 5.44
C PRO A 302 3.81 -1.46 5.13
N ILE A 303 4.17 -1.48 3.86
CA ILE A 303 5.29 -0.75 3.26
C ILE A 303 4.70 0.06 2.09
N MET A 304 4.84 1.38 2.16
CA MET A 304 4.32 2.29 1.14
C MET A 304 5.47 2.99 0.42
N PHE A 305 5.32 3.14 -0.90
CA PHE A 305 6.34 3.74 -1.76
C PHE A 305 5.79 4.99 -2.42
N TRP A 306 6.20 6.16 -1.95
CA TRP A 306 5.71 7.43 -2.47
C TRP A 306 6.70 8.03 -3.47
N PRO A 307 6.25 8.53 -4.63
CA PRO A 307 7.13 9.27 -5.52
C PRO A 307 7.58 10.56 -4.83
N ASN A 308 8.88 10.82 -4.83
CA ASN A 308 9.47 12.08 -4.37
C ASN A 308 10.33 12.71 -5.47
N GLY A 309 9.91 12.48 -6.72
CA GLY A 309 10.65 12.71 -7.95
C GLY A 309 10.57 11.51 -8.89
N ILE A 310 11.08 11.65 -10.11
CA ILE A 310 11.09 10.56 -11.09
C ILE A 310 12.05 9.43 -10.71
N ASN A 311 13.13 9.74 -9.99
CA ASN A 311 14.17 8.81 -9.57
C ASN A 311 14.43 8.88 -8.06
N LYS A 312 13.40 9.29 -7.29
CA LYS A 312 13.42 9.37 -5.84
C LYS A 312 12.13 8.80 -5.28
N CYS A 313 12.25 8.06 -4.19
CA CYS A 313 11.14 7.43 -3.51
C CYS A 313 11.21 7.69 -2.01
N ARG A 314 10.10 8.08 -1.41
CA ARG A 314 9.94 8.04 0.05
C ARG A 314 9.27 6.72 0.41
N MET A 315 10.04 5.82 1.01
CA MET A 315 9.54 4.56 1.56
C MET A 315 9.06 4.78 2.98
N GLU A 316 7.91 4.21 3.33
CA GLU A 316 7.29 4.33 4.63
C GLU A 316 6.89 2.96 5.16
N THR A 317 7.45 2.56 6.31
CA THR A 317 7.32 1.21 6.87
C THR A 317 6.53 1.23 8.17
N TRP A 318 5.52 0.38 8.29
CA TRP A 318 4.60 0.32 9.43
C TRP A 318 4.61 -1.08 10.05
N THR A 319 4.50 -1.15 11.38
CA THR A 319 4.17 -2.38 12.10
C THR A 319 2.90 -2.14 12.90
N ILE A 320 1.85 -2.88 12.57
CA ILE A 320 0.55 -2.87 13.24
C ILE A 320 0.35 -4.25 13.87
N ALA A 321 0.01 -4.30 15.14
CA ALA A 321 -0.10 -5.56 15.87
C ALA A 321 -1.21 -5.50 16.93
N PRO A 322 -1.69 -6.65 17.44
CA PRO A 322 -2.48 -6.68 18.66
C PRO A 322 -1.77 -5.96 19.81
N GLN A 323 -2.54 -5.60 20.85
CA GLN A 323 -1.98 -5.03 22.06
C GLN A 323 -0.86 -5.94 22.63
N TRP A 324 0.36 -5.40 22.70
CA TRP A 324 1.55 -6.10 23.21
C TRP A 324 1.77 -5.81 24.70
N LYS A 325 2.57 -6.67 25.35
CA LYS A 325 3.07 -6.46 26.71
C LYS A 325 4.16 -5.39 26.71
N GLU A 326 4.29 -4.66 27.81
CA GLU A 326 5.35 -3.66 27.99
C GLU A 326 6.75 -4.27 27.72
N GLY A 327 7.60 -3.53 27.01
CA GLY A 327 8.93 -4.00 26.60
C GLY A 327 8.95 -4.94 25.38
N LEU A 328 7.81 -5.41 24.89
CA LEU A 328 7.69 -6.30 23.72
C LEU A 328 7.04 -5.60 22.52
N LYS A 329 7.28 -4.30 22.35
CA LYS A 329 6.78 -3.50 21.21
C LYS A 329 7.26 -4.15 19.90
N PRO A 330 6.37 -4.62 19.02
CA PRO A 330 6.78 -5.24 17.78
C PRO A 330 7.27 -4.20 16.78
N ASP A 331 8.36 -4.53 16.09
CA ASP A 331 8.89 -3.76 14.96
C ASP A 331 9.48 -4.75 13.96
N LEU A 332 8.83 -4.89 12.81
CA LEU A 332 9.24 -5.86 11.78
C LEU A 332 10.26 -5.29 10.79
N TRP A 333 10.25 -3.98 10.62
CA TRP A 333 10.90 -3.32 9.49
C TRP A 333 12.12 -2.53 9.86
N THR A 334 12.26 -2.18 11.14
CA THR A 334 13.36 -1.35 11.59
C THR A 334 14.03 -1.91 12.83
N VAL A 335 15.24 -1.44 13.06
CA VAL A 335 15.97 -1.64 14.30
C VAL A 335 16.22 -0.28 14.96
N ASN A 336 16.54 -0.32 16.24
CA ASN A 336 16.83 0.89 17.03
C ASN A 336 15.67 1.91 17.03
N ASP A 337 14.42 1.42 17.06
CA ASP A 337 13.17 2.21 17.10
C ASP A 337 13.02 3.14 15.89
N GLY A 338 12.98 2.56 14.68
CA GLY A 338 12.75 3.30 13.45
C GLY A 338 13.98 3.94 12.81
N LYS A 339 15.17 3.83 13.41
CA LYS A 339 16.37 4.55 12.92
C LYS A 339 17.00 3.95 11.67
N GLU A 340 16.96 2.62 11.56
CA GLU A 340 17.62 1.88 10.49
C GLU A 340 16.71 0.76 10.01
N LEU A 341 16.76 0.45 8.71
CA LEU A 341 16.06 -0.70 8.15
C LEU A 341 16.60 -2.01 8.75
N CYS A 342 15.71 -2.98 8.94
CA CYS A 342 16.13 -4.34 9.26
C CYS A 342 16.89 -4.95 8.08
N ALA A 343 17.62 -6.04 8.33
CA ALA A 343 18.49 -6.65 7.32
C ALA A 343 17.73 -7.04 6.03
N ILE A 344 16.48 -7.50 6.15
CA ILE A 344 15.64 -7.89 5.00
C ILE A 344 15.38 -6.68 4.10
N LEU A 345 14.80 -5.59 4.63
CA LEU A 345 14.51 -4.41 3.81
C LEU A 345 15.77 -3.69 3.33
N LEU A 346 16.87 -3.79 4.07
CA LEU A 346 18.16 -3.28 3.58
C LEU A 346 18.65 -4.09 2.38
N GLU A 347 18.49 -5.41 2.39
CA GLU A 347 18.85 -6.28 1.26
C GLU A 347 18.07 -5.92 -0.01
N ASP A 348 16.77 -5.60 0.12
CA ASP A 348 15.91 -5.14 -0.99
C ASP A 348 16.29 -3.75 -1.53
N THR A 349 16.63 -2.82 -0.63
CA THR A 349 16.77 -1.40 -0.99
C THR A 349 18.20 -0.99 -1.38
N GLN A 350 19.22 -1.72 -0.94
CA GLN A 350 20.64 -1.34 -1.13
C GLN A 350 21.08 -1.21 -2.60
N PHE A 351 20.36 -1.83 -3.54
CA PHE A 351 20.67 -1.76 -4.96
C PHE A 351 19.90 -0.67 -5.71
N GLY A 352 18.92 -0.01 -5.08
CA GLY A 352 18.01 0.92 -5.75
C GLY A 352 18.70 1.99 -6.59
N GLU A 353 19.67 2.71 -6.03
CA GLU A 353 20.42 3.77 -6.74
C GLU A 353 21.17 3.22 -7.97
N LYS A 354 21.79 2.05 -7.83
CA LYS A 354 22.56 1.42 -8.91
C LYS A 354 21.65 0.90 -10.01
N ILE A 355 20.49 0.34 -9.63
CA ILE A 355 19.46 -0.10 -10.58
C ILE A 355 18.93 1.10 -11.36
N GLN A 356 18.55 2.18 -10.67
CA GLN A 356 18.08 3.41 -11.30
C GLN A 356 19.09 3.95 -12.32
N LYS A 357 20.37 4.06 -11.93
CA LYS A 357 21.44 4.49 -12.83
C LYS A 357 21.61 3.57 -14.04
N SER A 358 21.40 2.26 -13.86
CA SER A 358 21.44 1.29 -14.96
C SER A 358 20.24 1.43 -15.90
N MET A 359 19.04 1.68 -15.36
CA MET A 359 17.81 1.90 -16.13
C MET A 359 17.85 3.20 -16.92
N GLU A 360 18.60 4.20 -16.47
CA GLU A 360 18.85 5.45 -17.22
C GLU A 360 19.86 5.28 -18.37
N SER A 361 20.50 4.12 -18.49
CA SER A 361 21.45 3.86 -19.56
C SER A 361 20.74 3.57 -20.90
N ARG A 362 21.45 3.81 -22.01
CA ARG A 362 20.95 3.49 -23.36
C ARG A 362 20.78 1.99 -23.63
N GLY A 363 21.26 1.13 -22.74
CA GLY A 363 21.18 -0.32 -22.88
C GLY A 363 19.94 -0.95 -22.24
N PHE A 364 19.11 -0.15 -21.55
CA PHE A 364 17.89 -0.63 -20.92
C PHE A 364 16.68 -0.25 -21.78
N GLU A 365 16.10 -1.25 -22.45
CA GLU A 365 15.00 -1.05 -23.41
C GLU A 365 13.64 -1.49 -22.85
N GLY A 366 13.62 -2.39 -21.87
CA GLY A 366 12.41 -2.86 -21.21
C GLY A 366 12.68 -3.85 -20.08
N VAL A 367 11.62 -4.28 -19.41
CA VAL A 367 11.65 -5.28 -18.35
C VAL A 367 10.90 -6.52 -18.82
N PRO A 368 11.60 -7.60 -19.19
CA PRO A 368 10.96 -8.90 -19.37
C PRO A 368 10.57 -9.46 -18.00
N LEU A 369 9.35 -9.99 -17.90
CA LEU A 369 8.83 -10.58 -16.65
C LEU A 369 8.54 -12.07 -16.84
N SER A 370 8.88 -12.85 -15.83
CA SER A 370 8.46 -14.24 -15.72
C SER A 370 7.00 -14.35 -15.26
N TYR A 371 6.40 -15.53 -15.42
CA TYR A 371 5.07 -15.82 -14.90
C TYR A 371 4.94 -15.58 -13.38
N GLN A 372 5.98 -15.84 -12.59
CA GLN A 372 5.96 -15.62 -11.14
C GLN A 372 6.06 -14.13 -10.76
N GLU A 373 6.30 -13.26 -11.74
CA GLU A 373 6.28 -11.80 -11.62
C GLU A 373 4.99 -11.18 -12.20
N ALA A 374 3.99 -12.00 -12.54
CA ALA A 374 2.72 -11.55 -13.15
C ALA A 374 1.98 -10.47 -12.35
N ARG A 375 2.19 -10.38 -11.03
CA ARG A 375 1.62 -9.30 -10.19
C ARG A 375 2.15 -7.92 -10.61
N ILE A 376 3.41 -7.82 -11.04
CA ILE A 376 4.02 -6.57 -11.53
C ILE A 376 3.41 -6.18 -12.88
N TYR A 377 3.20 -7.15 -13.77
CA TYR A 377 2.58 -6.90 -15.07
C TYR A 377 1.11 -6.48 -14.90
N HIS A 378 0.37 -7.19 -14.04
CA HIS A 378 -1.02 -6.87 -13.69
C HIS A 378 -1.15 -5.46 -13.08
N TRP A 379 -0.23 -5.08 -12.21
CA TRP A 379 -0.15 -3.72 -11.67
C TRP A 379 0.01 -2.67 -12.79
N ASN A 380 0.92 -2.92 -13.74
CA ASN A 380 1.15 -2.00 -14.86
C ASN A 380 -0.04 -1.90 -15.82
N GLN A 381 -0.76 -3.00 -16.06
CA GLN A 381 -2.03 -2.97 -16.80
C GLN A 381 -3.08 -2.09 -16.10
N ALA A 382 -3.22 -2.24 -14.78
CA ALA A 382 -4.14 -1.44 -13.99
C ALA A 382 -3.75 0.05 -13.95
N ALA A 383 -2.45 0.36 -13.93
CA ALA A 383 -1.97 1.72 -14.07
C ALA A 383 -2.40 2.36 -15.40
N ASP A 384 -2.35 1.60 -16.50
CA ASP A 384 -2.78 2.10 -17.81
C ASP A 384 -4.27 2.39 -17.85
N LEU A 385 -5.07 1.49 -17.29
CA LEU A 385 -6.52 1.69 -17.18
C LEU A 385 -6.86 2.91 -16.30
N MET A 386 -6.13 3.12 -15.21
CA MET A 386 -6.35 4.25 -14.30
C MET A 386 -5.98 5.61 -14.93
N ILE A 387 -4.86 5.61 -15.68
CA ILE A 387 -4.42 6.78 -16.46
C ILE A 387 -5.35 7.04 -17.65
N GLY A 388 -5.93 5.99 -18.22
CA GLY A 388 -6.60 5.98 -19.52
C GLY A 388 -5.59 5.62 -20.60
N ILE A 389 -5.76 4.43 -21.19
CA ILE A 389 -4.82 3.82 -22.14
C ILE A 389 -4.49 4.77 -23.31
N GLU A 390 -5.50 5.52 -23.76
CA GLU A 390 -5.41 6.50 -24.85
C GLU A 390 -4.55 7.72 -24.51
N ASN A 391 -4.36 8.02 -23.23
CA ASN A 391 -3.52 9.14 -22.76
C ASN A 391 -2.04 8.76 -22.71
N ILE A 392 -1.71 7.47 -22.83
CA ILE A 392 -0.34 6.96 -22.73
C ILE A 392 0.26 6.85 -24.14
N PRO A 393 1.44 7.46 -24.39
CA PRO A 393 2.19 7.27 -25.63
C PRO A 393 2.42 5.78 -25.93
N ASP A 394 2.32 5.39 -27.21
CA ASP A 394 2.40 3.97 -27.60
C ASP A 394 3.71 3.30 -27.15
N ASP A 395 4.81 4.05 -27.11
CA ASP A 395 6.13 3.57 -26.66
C ASP A 395 6.24 3.39 -25.13
N LEU A 396 5.25 3.84 -24.37
CA LEU A 396 5.20 3.72 -22.91
C LEU A 396 4.05 2.82 -22.45
N ARG A 397 3.16 2.40 -23.34
CA ARG A 397 1.96 1.61 -23.05
C ARG A 397 2.29 0.13 -22.81
N VAL A 398 1.57 -0.50 -21.88
CA VAL A 398 1.66 -1.93 -21.60
C VAL A 398 0.49 -2.64 -22.26
N GLN A 399 0.76 -3.77 -22.91
CA GLN A 399 -0.28 -4.54 -23.60
C GLN A 399 -1.21 -5.21 -22.58
N GLN A 400 -2.52 -5.17 -22.81
CA GLN A 400 -3.52 -5.74 -21.91
C GLN A 400 -3.74 -7.23 -22.22
N VAL A 401 -2.82 -8.08 -21.77
CA VAL A 401 -2.80 -9.52 -22.09
C VAL A 401 -3.35 -10.41 -20.97
N ILE A 402 -3.27 -9.99 -19.69
CA ILE A 402 -3.90 -10.69 -18.57
C ILE A 402 -5.38 -10.31 -18.56
N SER A 403 -6.24 -11.26 -18.93
CA SER A 403 -7.71 -11.12 -18.96
C SER A 403 -8.36 -11.42 -17.61
N ASP A 404 -9.65 -11.12 -17.50
CA ASP A 404 -10.50 -11.45 -16.34
C ASP A 404 -10.53 -12.95 -16.01
N ASP A 405 -10.16 -13.83 -16.96
CA ASP A 405 -10.05 -15.27 -16.72
C ASP A 405 -8.97 -15.62 -15.68
N TRP A 406 -8.01 -14.73 -15.46
CA TRP A 406 -6.90 -14.87 -14.51
C TRP A 406 -7.06 -13.99 -13.26
N ILE A 407 -8.16 -13.24 -13.17
CA ILE A 407 -8.46 -12.36 -12.05
C ILE A 407 -9.47 -13.04 -11.13
N TYR A 408 -9.17 -13.04 -9.83
CA TYR A 408 -10.04 -13.61 -8.80
C TYR A 408 -11.49 -13.14 -8.97
N PRO A 409 -12.49 -14.04 -8.91
CA PRO A 409 -12.40 -15.41 -8.40
C PRO A 409 -11.94 -16.46 -9.41
N ASN A 410 -11.63 -16.07 -10.65
CA ASN A 410 -11.20 -16.99 -11.68
C ASN A 410 -9.74 -17.40 -11.48
N ASP A 411 -9.48 -18.70 -11.52
CA ASP A 411 -8.13 -19.25 -11.49
C ASP A 411 -8.10 -20.56 -12.29
N PRO A 412 -7.71 -20.52 -13.58
CA PRO A 412 -7.72 -21.69 -14.46
C PRO A 412 -6.81 -22.82 -13.98
N ARG A 413 -5.86 -22.53 -13.08
CA ARG A 413 -4.97 -23.55 -12.48
C ARG A 413 -5.74 -24.51 -11.58
N VAL A 414 -6.83 -24.08 -10.95
CA VAL A 414 -7.61 -24.95 -10.04
C VAL A 414 -8.15 -26.19 -10.76
N ALA A 415 -8.58 -26.02 -12.03
CA ALA A 415 -8.98 -27.14 -12.88
C ALA A 415 -7.78 -28.02 -13.26
N GLN A 416 -6.62 -27.41 -13.56
CA GLN A 416 -5.38 -28.11 -13.94
C GLN A 416 -4.79 -28.93 -12.80
N CYS A 417 -5.01 -28.54 -11.53
CA CYS A 417 -4.62 -29.34 -10.36
C CYS A 417 -5.41 -30.65 -10.20
N SER A 418 -6.49 -30.85 -10.96
CA SER A 418 -7.34 -32.04 -10.89
C SER A 418 -7.10 -33.02 -12.05
N GLU A 419 -6.25 -32.64 -13.00
CA GLU A 419 -5.74 -33.47 -14.11
C GLU A 419 -4.43 -34.17 -13.71
#